data_AF-A0A2N6K6P9-F1
#
_entry.id   AF-A0A2N6K6P9-F1
#
_cell.length_a   1.000
_cell.length_b   1.000
_cell.length_c   1.000
_cell.angle_alpha   90.00
_cell.angle_beta   90.00
_cell.angle_gamma   90.00
#
_symmetry.space_group_name_H-M   'P 1'
#
loop_
_entity.id
_entity.type
_entity.pdbx_description
1 polymer ?
#
loop_
_entity_poly.entity_id
_entity_poly.type
_entity_poly.pdbx_seq_one_letter_code
_entity_poly.pdbx_strand_id
1 'polypeptide(L)'
;MIDVLLTKSHYNQARLSSILVTSSHMTEQTHRKALCLALRDLREQSGLTQEQLAQKLEVTQSWVSKLENAQHDHTFESIIAYLYALNPEFEFEISFRINGETIATASTDLLKLLE
;
A
#
# COMPACT_ATOMS: atom_id res chain seq x y z
N MET A 1 17.00 -46.88 11.32
CA MET A 1 15.63 -46.54 10.85
C MET A 1 15.07 -45.26 11.48
N ILE A 2 15.89 -44.43 12.16
CA ILE A 2 15.46 -43.19 12.85
C ILE A 2 15.94 -41.93 12.09
N ASP A 3 17.05 -41.99 11.34
CA ASP A 3 17.62 -40.84 10.60
C ASP A 3 16.74 -40.27 9.48
N VAL A 4 15.89 -41.09 8.85
CA VAL A 4 15.01 -40.66 7.74
C VAL A 4 13.81 -39.83 8.24
N LEU A 5 13.42 -39.98 9.50
CA LEU A 5 12.28 -39.27 10.09
C LEU A 5 12.69 -37.88 10.61
N LEU A 6 13.90 -37.74 11.14
CA LEU A 6 14.44 -36.45 11.60
C LEU A 6 14.74 -35.50 10.43
N THR A 7 15.23 -36.03 9.30
CA THR A 7 15.45 -35.23 8.07
C THR A 7 14.15 -34.68 7.47
N LYS A 8 13.05 -35.45 7.50
CA LYS A 8 11.73 -34.99 7.01
C LYS A 8 11.11 -33.91 7.91
N SER A 9 11.38 -33.93 9.22
CA SER A 9 10.89 -32.93 10.18
C SER A 9 11.51 -31.55 9.93
N HIS A 10 12.84 -31.47 9.81
CA HIS A 10 13.53 -30.21 9.49
C HIS A 10 13.23 -29.71 8.06
N TYR A 11 13.10 -30.62 7.08
CA TYR A 11 12.71 -30.28 5.71
C TYR A 11 11.28 -29.70 5.64
N ASN A 12 10.34 -30.28 6.39
CA ASN A 12 8.97 -29.74 6.48
C ASN A 12 8.92 -28.39 7.18
N GLN A 13 9.73 -28.16 8.22
CA GLN A 13 9.79 -26.86 8.89
C GLN A 13 10.28 -25.75 7.96
N ALA A 14 11.37 -25.98 7.21
CA ALA A 14 11.91 -25.00 6.26
C ALA A 14 10.96 -24.70 5.09
N ARG A 15 10.19 -25.72 4.64
CA ARG A 15 9.18 -25.58 3.60
C ARG A 15 7.92 -24.86 4.10
N LEU A 16 7.50 -25.11 5.35
CA LEU A 16 6.38 -24.40 5.96
C LEU A 16 6.72 -22.94 6.21
N SER A 17 7.94 -22.64 6.68
CA SER A 17 8.39 -21.26 6.84
C SER A 17 8.45 -20.53 5.49
N SER A 18 8.94 -21.17 4.42
CA SER A 18 8.97 -20.52 3.10
C SER A 18 7.57 -20.33 2.50
N ILE A 19 6.64 -21.28 2.68
CA ILE A 19 5.24 -21.12 2.26
C ILE A 19 4.54 -20.02 3.06
N LEU A 20 4.70 -19.97 4.39
CA LEU A 20 4.15 -18.93 5.25
C LEU A 20 4.70 -17.56 4.85
N VAL A 21 6.02 -17.43 4.74
CA VAL A 21 6.71 -16.19 4.30
C VAL A 21 6.24 -15.77 2.90
N THR A 22 6.13 -16.70 1.96
CA THR A 22 5.63 -16.43 0.60
C THR A 22 4.16 -15.98 0.63
N SER A 23 3.32 -16.60 1.46
CA SER A 23 1.91 -16.22 1.60
C SER A 23 1.74 -14.83 2.22
N SER A 24 2.53 -14.49 3.24
CA SER A 24 2.56 -13.14 3.81
C SER A 24 3.07 -12.10 2.80
N HIS A 25 4.13 -12.40 2.04
CA HIS A 25 4.61 -11.53 0.97
C HIS A 25 3.59 -11.38 -0.17
N MET A 26 2.83 -12.43 -0.50
CA MET A 26 1.76 -12.36 -1.50
C MET A 26 0.62 -11.45 -1.02
N THR A 27 0.26 -11.50 0.26
CA THR A 27 -0.76 -10.60 0.85
C THR A 27 -0.29 -9.15 0.90
N GLU A 28 0.97 -8.91 1.28
CA GLU A 28 1.56 -7.58 1.32
C GLU A 28 1.61 -6.93 -0.08
N GLN A 29 2.07 -7.70 -1.08
CA GLN A 29 2.07 -7.25 -2.47
C GLN A 29 0.65 -6.99 -3.00
N THR A 30 -0.33 -7.76 -2.54
CA THR A 30 -1.74 -7.57 -2.94
C THR A 30 -2.30 -6.27 -2.37
N HIS A 31 -2.08 -5.98 -1.09
CA HIS A 31 -2.54 -4.74 -0.46
C HIS A 31 -1.85 -3.51 -1.07
N ARG A 32 -0.53 -3.55 -1.27
CA ARG A 32 0.22 -2.46 -1.90
C ARG A 32 -0.27 -2.20 -3.32
N LYS A 33 -0.51 -3.26 -4.09
CA LYS A 33 -1.07 -3.15 -5.45
C LYS A 33 -2.47 -2.54 -5.45
N ALA A 34 -3.34 -2.94 -4.52
CA ALA A 34 -4.68 -2.37 -4.38
C ALA A 34 -4.61 -0.86 -4.09
N LEU A 35 -3.73 -0.43 -3.18
CA LEU A 35 -3.52 0.99 -2.87
C LEU A 35 -3.02 1.77 -4.09
N CYS A 36 -2.00 1.27 -4.79
CA CYS A 36 -1.45 1.92 -5.98
C CYS A 36 -2.48 2.10 -7.09
N LEU A 37 -3.33 1.08 -7.32
CA LEU A 37 -4.43 1.15 -8.28
C LEU A 37 -5.47 2.19 -7.85
N ALA A 38 -5.87 2.22 -6.58
CA ALA A 38 -6.82 3.21 -6.08
C ALA A 38 -6.33 4.65 -6.25
N LEU A 39 -5.05 4.92 -5.97
CA LEU A 39 -4.45 6.25 -6.16
C LEU A 39 -4.45 6.66 -7.63
N ARG A 40 -4.07 5.74 -8.52
CA ARG A 40 -4.11 5.95 -9.97
C ARG A 40 -5.54 6.26 -10.44
N ASP A 41 -6.52 5.47 -10.00
CA ASP A 41 -7.92 5.63 -10.39
C ASP A 41 -8.46 6.99 -9.92
N LEU A 42 -8.12 7.43 -8.71
CA LEU A 42 -8.48 8.76 -8.19
C LEU A 42 -7.89 9.89 -9.05
N ARG A 43 -6.62 9.75 -9.49
CA ARG A 43 -5.99 10.73 -10.39
C ARG A 43 -6.68 10.79 -11.74
N GLU A 44 -6.97 9.63 -12.32
CA GLU A 44 -7.65 9.54 -13.62
C GLU A 44 -9.08 10.11 -13.55
N GLN A 45 -9.81 9.84 -12.47
CA GLN A 45 -11.13 10.43 -12.21
C GLN A 45 -11.07 11.95 -12.01
N SER A 46 -9.96 12.47 -11.48
CA SER A 46 -9.72 13.91 -11.36
C SER A 46 -9.28 14.57 -12.68
N GLY A 47 -9.20 13.81 -13.78
CA GLY A 47 -8.84 14.31 -15.11
C GLY A 47 -7.38 14.72 -15.28
N LEU A 48 -6.50 14.29 -14.37
CA LEU A 48 -5.08 14.67 -14.37
C LEU A 48 -4.22 13.56 -14.97
N THR A 49 -3.24 13.95 -15.78
CA THR A 49 -2.10 13.08 -16.13
C THR A 49 -1.10 13.03 -14.97
N GLN A 50 -0.19 12.04 -14.98
CA GLN A 50 0.89 11.98 -13.99
C GLN A 50 1.79 13.23 -14.01
N GLU A 51 2.04 13.79 -15.19
CA GLU A 51 2.82 15.03 -15.36
C GLU A 51 2.12 16.23 -14.73
N GLN A 52 0.81 16.38 -14.94
CA GLN A 52 0.05 17.49 -14.36
C GLN A 52 -0.03 17.39 -12.83
N LEU A 53 -0.19 16.19 -12.28
CA LEU A 53 -0.14 15.99 -10.83
C LEU A 53 1.27 16.28 -10.28
N ALA A 54 2.31 15.84 -10.98
CA ALA A 54 3.69 16.12 -10.59
C ALA A 54 3.99 17.62 -10.54
N GLN A 55 3.49 18.38 -11.53
CA GLN A 55 3.58 19.85 -11.56
C GLN A 55 2.89 20.49 -10.36
N LYS A 56 1.68 20.03 -9.98
CA LYS A 56 0.98 20.52 -8.78
C LYS A 56 1.76 20.25 -7.48
N LEU A 57 2.50 19.16 -7.44
CA LEU A 57 3.29 18.72 -6.30
C LEU A 57 4.72 19.29 -6.28
N GLU A 58 5.13 20.02 -7.32
CA GLU A 58 6.52 20.45 -7.53
C GLU A 58 7.53 19.29 -7.50
N VAL A 59 7.14 18.13 -8.02
CA VAL A 59 7.98 16.92 -8.13
C VAL A 59 8.13 16.49 -9.60
N THR A 60 8.95 15.47 -9.84
CA THR A 60 9.08 14.88 -11.18
C THR A 60 7.91 13.94 -11.50
N GLN A 61 7.53 13.79 -12.77
CA GLN A 61 6.57 12.77 -13.17
C GLN A 61 7.02 11.34 -12.80
N SER A 62 8.33 11.09 -12.76
CA SER A 62 8.88 9.82 -12.28
C SER A 62 8.52 9.55 -10.81
N TRP A 63 8.43 10.59 -9.98
CA TRP A 63 7.99 10.45 -8.59
C TRP A 63 6.54 9.94 -8.51
N VAL A 64 5.63 10.53 -9.29
CA VAL A 64 4.22 10.11 -9.37
C VAL A 64 4.11 8.69 -9.94
N SER A 65 4.87 8.39 -11.00
CA SER A 65 4.92 7.06 -11.61
C SER A 65 5.40 5.98 -10.64
N LYS A 66 6.41 6.29 -9.81
CA LYS A 66 6.88 5.38 -8.75
C LYS A 66 5.80 5.20 -7.70
N LEU A 67 5.15 6.27 -7.25
CA LEU A 67 4.09 6.23 -6.23
C LEU A 67 2.90 5.34 -6.65
N GLU A 68 2.52 5.38 -7.92
CA GLU A 68 1.46 4.53 -8.49
C GLU A 68 1.94 3.11 -8.83
N ASN A 69 3.18 2.74 -8.49
CA ASN A 69 3.76 1.45 -8.82
C ASN A 69 4.06 0.62 -7.56
N ALA A 70 3.40 -0.53 -7.45
CA ALA A 70 3.55 -1.47 -6.35
C ALA A 70 4.90 -2.21 -6.30
N GLN A 71 5.87 -1.87 -7.15
CA GLN A 71 7.26 -2.33 -7.07
C GLN A 71 8.16 -1.36 -6.31
N HIS A 72 7.63 -0.20 -5.91
CA HIS A 72 8.34 0.81 -5.14
C HIS A 72 7.66 0.98 -3.77
N ASP A 73 8.45 1.29 -2.76
CA ASP A 73 7.95 1.60 -1.42
C ASP A 73 7.60 3.07 -1.31
N HIS A 74 6.53 3.35 -0.55
CA HIS A 74 5.96 4.69 -0.38
C HIS A 74 5.85 5.01 1.10
N THR A 75 6.22 6.22 1.48
CA THR A 75 5.92 6.70 2.82
C THR A 75 4.46 7.11 2.91
N PHE A 76 3.92 7.11 4.13
CA PHE A 76 2.54 7.56 4.36
C PHE A 76 2.39 9.03 3.97
N GLU A 77 3.37 9.87 4.27
CA GLU A 77 3.40 11.30 3.91
C GLU A 77 3.33 11.52 2.40
N SER A 78 3.98 10.64 1.62
CA SER A 78 3.94 10.70 0.15
C SER A 78 2.53 10.45 -0.37
N ILE A 79 1.80 9.50 0.24
CA ILE A 79 0.40 9.21 -0.11
C ILE A 79 -0.50 10.38 0.26
N ILE A 80 -0.30 10.98 1.43
CA ILE A 80 -1.06 12.16 1.88
C ILE A 80 -0.85 13.35 0.96
N ALA A 81 0.41 13.67 0.60
CA ALA A 81 0.72 14.75 -0.33
C ALA A 81 0.06 14.53 -1.69
N TYR A 82 0.10 13.29 -2.19
CA TYR A 82 -0.55 12.91 -3.45
C TYR A 82 -2.07 13.16 -3.41
N LEU A 83 -2.76 12.70 -2.36
CA LEU A 83 -4.19 12.90 -2.20
C LEU A 83 -4.56 14.38 -2.09
N TYR A 84 -3.78 15.16 -1.33
CA TYR A 84 -4.01 16.59 -1.19
C TYR A 84 -3.86 17.35 -2.52
N ALA A 85 -2.85 17.01 -3.34
CA ALA A 85 -2.65 17.65 -4.63
C ALA A 85 -3.71 17.28 -5.68
N LEU A 86 -4.33 16.10 -5.53
CA LEU A 86 -5.50 15.74 -6.32
C LEU A 86 -6.69 16.62 -5.95
N ASN A 87 -7.06 16.61 -4.67
CA ASN A 87 -8.11 17.46 -4.14
C ASN A 87 -7.87 17.70 -2.63
N PRO A 88 -7.67 18.96 -2.21
CA PRO A 88 -7.54 19.33 -0.80
C PRO A 88 -8.76 18.94 0.06
N GLU A 89 -9.95 18.86 -0.56
CA GLU A 89 -11.20 18.49 0.11
C GLU A 89 -11.38 16.97 0.29
N PHE A 90 -10.38 16.16 -0.06
CA PHE A 90 -10.47 14.72 0.17
C PHE A 90 -10.50 14.40 1.66
N GLU A 91 -11.58 13.74 2.06
CA GLU A 91 -11.68 13.03 3.33
C GLU A 91 -11.32 11.57 3.10
N PHE A 92 -10.53 11.00 4.01
CA PHE A 92 -10.23 9.57 3.99
C PHE A 92 -10.43 8.95 5.37
N GLU A 93 -10.71 7.65 5.35
CA GLU A 93 -10.92 6.85 6.54
C GLU A 93 -9.95 5.66 6.53
N ILE A 94 -9.24 5.46 7.63
CA ILE A 94 -8.44 4.28 7.90
C ILE A 94 -9.19 3.40 8.89
N SER A 95 -9.60 2.23 8.43
CA SER A 95 -10.24 1.20 9.24
C SER A 95 -9.24 0.10 9.59
N PHE A 96 -9.09 -0.20 10.88
CA PHE A 96 -8.35 -1.35 11.40
C PHE A 96 -9.31 -2.52 11.58
N ARG A 97 -9.01 -3.65 10.93
CA ARG A 97 -9.90 -4.82 10.93
C ARG A 97 -9.20 -6.07 11.45
N ILE A 98 -9.87 -6.83 12.31
CA ILE A 98 -9.43 -8.15 12.78
C ILE A 98 -10.56 -9.14 12.49
N ASN A 99 -10.25 -10.27 11.86
CA ASN A 99 -11.24 -11.30 11.49
C ASN A 99 -12.43 -10.78 10.67
N GLY A 100 -12.22 -9.71 9.90
CA GLY A 100 -13.26 -9.06 9.10
C GLY A 100 -14.10 -8.02 9.86
N GLU A 101 -13.97 -7.93 11.18
CA GLU A 101 -14.65 -6.92 12.00
C GLU A 101 -13.78 -5.67 12.15
N THR A 102 -14.38 -4.49 12.03
CA THR A 102 -13.70 -3.22 12.29
C THR A 102 -13.54 -3.03 13.79
N ILE A 103 -12.30 -2.93 14.24
CA ILE A 103 -11.96 -2.74 15.66
C ILE A 103 -11.68 -1.28 16.01
N ALA A 104 -11.29 -0.47 15.02
CA ALA A 104 -11.04 0.95 15.16
C ALA A 104 -11.11 1.63 13.80
N THR A 105 -11.47 2.90 13.81
CA THR A 105 -11.49 3.77 12.65
C THR A 105 -10.84 5.09 13.01
N ALA A 106 -9.97 5.58 12.14
CA ALA A 106 -9.47 6.94 12.16
C ALA A 106 -9.94 7.65 10.89
N SER A 107 -10.61 8.78 11.03
CA SER A 107 -10.97 9.65 9.91
C SER A 107 -10.29 11.00 10.12
N THR A 108 -9.82 11.59 9.04
CA THR A 108 -9.22 12.92 9.09
C THR A 108 -9.54 13.67 7.81
N ASP A 109 -9.93 14.92 8.02
CA ASP A 109 -9.98 15.95 7.00
C ASP A 109 -8.54 16.38 6.72
N LEU A 110 -8.09 16.21 5.48
CA LEU A 110 -6.72 16.52 5.08
C LEU A 110 -6.35 18.00 5.29
N LEU A 111 -7.32 18.91 5.26
CA LEU A 111 -7.09 20.34 5.53
C LEU A 111 -6.63 20.57 6.97
N LYS A 112 -7.09 19.77 7.93
CA LYS A 112 -6.75 19.91 9.36
C LYS A 112 -5.36 19.42 9.71
N LEU A 113 -4.66 18.72 8.81
CA LEU A 113 -3.29 18.25 9.02
C LEU A 113 -2.23 19.30 8.64
N LEU A 114 -2.64 20.45 8.10
CA LEU A 114 -1.77 21.54 7.65
C LEU A 114 -1.82 22.77 8.57
N GLU A 115 -2.63 22.74 9.63
CA GLU A 115 -2.69 23.76 10.71
C GLU A 115 -1.78 23.39 11.88
#